data_AF-A0A835IKH9-F1
#
_entry.id   AF-A0A835IKH9-F1
#
_cell.length_a   1.000
_cell.length_b   1.000
_cell.length_c   1.000
_cell.angle_alpha   90.00
_cell.angle_beta   90.00
_cell.angle_gamma   90.00
#
_symmetry.space_group_name_H-M   'P 1'
#
loop_
_entity.id
_entity.type
_entity.pdbx_description
1 polymer ?
#
loop_
_entity_poly.entity_id
_entity_poly.type
_entity_poly.pdbx_seq_one_letter_code
_entity_poly.pdbx_strand_id
1 'polypeptide(L)'
;MLDSIPKNLNHTWKDPMPETGERHLAQELRGIRLSGYDMPEWKKDAYGKTLTFGQRSKLSIQEQRQSLPIYKLKKELVQAVHDNQVLVVIGETGSGKTTQVTQYLVEAGYTTKGKIGCTQPRRVAATSVAKGVAEEFGCRLREEVGYAIRFEDCTEPDTVVKYVTDGMILREILTIIAMIQTGNIFYRPHEKQAQADQKAKFFQPEGDHLTLLAVYEAWKANNFSGPWCFENFVQSRSLRRAQDVRKQLLSIIDRCQMPGVFKESPIKDSLMEFLGCQGTVTLLGSSACANV
;
A
#
# COMPACT_ATOMS: atom_id res chain seq x y z
N MET A 1 -30.63 1.73 -34.16
CA MET A 1 -30.59 0.44 -34.89
C MET A 1 -29.16 -0.09 -35.04
N LEU A 2 -28.36 -0.19 -33.97
CA LEU A 2 -26.98 -0.71 -34.05
C LEU A 2 -26.66 -1.77 -32.99
N ASP A 3 -27.63 -2.16 -32.15
CA ASP A 3 -27.44 -3.18 -31.11
C ASP A 3 -27.81 -4.61 -31.57
N SER A 4 -28.06 -4.81 -32.87
CA SER A 4 -28.54 -6.08 -33.42
C SER A 4 -27.48 -6.85 -34.21
N ILE A 5 -26.19 -6.69 -33.93
CA ILE A 5 -25.14 -7.45 -34.63
C ILE A 5 -24.82 -8.73 -33.84
N PRO A 6 -25.18 -9.93 -34.34
CA PRO A 6 -24.91 -11.18 -33.65
C PRO A 6 -23.40 -11.48 -33.56
N LYS A 7 -22.94 -11.84 -32.37
CA LYS A 7 -21.52 -12.08 -32.02
C LYS A 7 -20.99 -13.48 -32.37
N ASN A 8 -21.70 -14.26 -33.18
CA ASN A 8 -21.25 -15.59 -33.61
C ASN A 8 -21.28 -15.69 -35.14
N LEU A 9 -20.09 -15.64 -35.76
CA LEU A 9 -19.90 -15.57 -37.22
C LEU A 9 -20.11 -16.89 -37.98
N ASN A 10 -20.47 -18.00 -37.33
CA ASN A 10 -20.64 -19.31 -37.99
C ASN A 10 -22.08 -19.83 -38.05
N HIS A 11 -23.08 -19.02 -37.66
CA HIS A 11 -24.47 -19.41 -37.86
C HIS A 11 -25.20 -18.34 -38.67
N THR A 12 -25.67 -18.72 -39.85
CA THR A 12 -26.43 -17.88 -40.79
C THR A 12 -27.83 -17.65 -40.21
N TRP A 13 -27.96 -16.68 -39.31
CA TRP A 13 -29.28 -16.25 -38.83
C TRP A 13 -30.03 -15.58 -39.99
N LYS A 14 -31.17 -16.17 -40.37
CA LYS A 14 -32.07 -15.62 -41.40
C LYS A 14 -33.16 -14.83 -40.71
N ASP A 15 -33.21 -13.53 -40.98
CA ASP A 15 -34.28 -12.65 -40.52
C ASP A 15 -35.61 -13.01 -41.21
N PRO A 16 -36.69 -13.32 -40.46
CA PRO A 16 -38.00 -13.60 -41.02
C PRO A 16 -38.74 -12.37 -41.56
N MET A 17 -38.21 -11.16 -41.42
CA MET A 17 -38.86 -9.95 -41.94
C MET A 17 -37.86 -8.93 -42.52
N PRO A 18 -37.20 -9.23 -43.66
CA PRO A 18 -36.33 -8.27 -44.31
C PRO A 18 -37.15 -7.20 -45.03
N GLU A 19 -36.91 -5.92 -44.74
CA GLU A 19 -37.38 -4.83 -45.61
C GLU A 19 -36.67 -4.91 -46.97
N THR A 20 -37.40 -4.54 -48.02
CA THR A 20 -36.96 -4.67 -49.41
C THR A 20 -35.74 -3.80 -49.70
N GLY A 21 -34.55 -4.40 -49.70
CA GLY A 21 -33.31 -3.78 -50.16
C GLY A 21 -32.05 -4.11 -49.36
N GLU A 22 -32.17 -4.58 -48.11
CA GLU A 22 -31.03 -4.74 -47.21
C GLU A 22 -30.38 -6.15 -47.26
N ARG A 23 -29.92 -6.56 -48.44
CA ARG A 23 -29.02 -7.73 -48.56
C ARG A 23 -27.62 -7.26 -48.96
N HIS A 24 -26.85 -6.79 -47.99
CA HIS A 24 -25.42 -6.58 -48.18
C HIS A 24 -24.64 -7.75 -47.61
N LEU A 25 -23.78 -8.36 -48.46
CA LEU A 25 -22.89 -9.43 -48.01
C LEU A 25 -21.87 -8.81 -47.03
N ALA A 26 -21.75 -9.35 -45.83
CA ALA A 26 -20.80 -8.86 -44.81
C ALA A 26 -19.33 -8.81 -45.31
N GLN A 27 -19.03 -9.50 -46.41
CA GLN A 27 -17.73 -9.49 -47.07
C GLN A 27 -17.47 -8.21 -47.89
N GLU A 28 -18.50 -7.53 -48.40
CA GLU A 28 -18.39 -6.29 -49.18
C GLU A 28 -18.06 -5.06 -48.31
N LEU A 29 -18.37 -5.11 -47.01
CA LEU A 29 -18.14 -4.00 -46.08
C LEU A 29 -16.70 -3.88 -45.55
N ARG A 30 -15.80 -4.82 -45.89
CA ARG A 30 -14.39 -4.76 -45.44
C ARG A 30 -13.52 -3.76 -46.22
N GLY A 31 -13.97 -3.28 -47.38
CA GLY A 31 -13.17 -2.43 -48.28
C GLY A 31 -13.56 -0.95 -48.34
N ILE A 32 -14.69 -0.56 -47.76
CA ILE A 32 -15.18 0.83 -47.87
C ILE A 32 -14.73 1.62 -46.63
N ARG A 33 -13.84 2.59 -46.83
CA ARG A 33 -13.54 3.63 -45.83
C ARG A 33 -14.82 4.44 -45.59
N LEU A 34 -15.64 4.01 -44.64
CA LEU A 34 -16.77 4.77 -44.12
C LEU A 34 -16.25 5.97 -43.33
N SER A 35 -16.00 7.07 -44.04
CA SER A 35 -15.57 8.37 -43.52
C SER A 35 -16.75 9.24 -43.06
N GLY A 36 -17.83 8.64 -42.56
CA GLY A 36 -19.08 9.40 -42.31
C GLY A 36 -20.02 8.86 -41.25
N TYR A 37 -19.59 7.93 -40.37
CA TYR A 37 -20.42 7.57 -39.22
C TYR A 37 -20.04 8.41 -38.01
N ASP A 38 -20.95 9.28 -37.62
CA ASP A 38 -20.85 10.08 -36.41
C ASP A 38 -20.78 9.14 -35.20
N MET A 39 -19.58 8.96 -34.65
CA MET A 39 -19.38 8.08 -33.50
C MET A 39 -20.14 8.65 -32.29
N PRO A 40 -20.89 7.82 -31.54
CA PRO A 40 -21.50 8.24 -30.28
C PRO A 40 -20.45 8.82 -29.33
N GLU A 41 -20.78 9.86 -28.55
CA GLU A 41 -19.82 10.53 -27.63
C GLU A 41 -19.10 9.54 -26.71
N TRP A 42 -19.83 8.59 -26.11
CA TRP A 42 -19.25 7.55 -25.25
C TRP A 42 -18.18 6.70 -25.97
N LYS A 43 -18.31 6.53 -27.28
CA LYS A 43 -17.37 5.78 -28.13
C LYS A 43 -16.23 6.66 -28.62
N LYS A 44 -16.46 7.96 -28.85
CA LYS A 44 -15.40 8.96 -29.11
C LYS A 44 -14.45 9.09 -27.92
N ASP A 45 -14.97 9.01 -26.69
CA ASP A 45 -14.17 9.11 -25.46
C ASP A 45 -13.39 7.83 -25.13
N ALA A 46 -13.87 6.67 -25.59
CA ALA A 46 -13.24 5.37 -25.36
C ALA A 46 -12.29 4.91 -26.48
N TYR A 47 -12.38 5.49 -27.68
CA TYR A 47 -11.56 5.06 -28.82
C TYR A 47 -10.11 5.54 -28.67
N GLY A 48 -9.16 4.60 -28.61
CA GLY A 48 -7.72 4.91 -28.56
C GLY A 48 -7.16 5.34 -27.20
N LYS A 49 -7.97 5.36 -26.14
CA LYS A 49 -7.52 5.63 -24.76
C LYS A 49 -7.60 4.37 -23.90
N THR A 50 -6.64 4.19 -23.00
CA THR A 50 -6.64 3.12 -21.99
C THR A 50 -7.97 3.13 -21.23
N LEU A 51 -8.62 1.97 -21.10
CA LEU A 51 -9.88 1.79 -20.37
C LEU A 51 -9.75 2.31 -18.94
N THR A 52 -10.28 3.51 -18.67
CA THR A 52 -10.39 4.08 -17.32
C THR A 52 -11.78 3.81 -16.76
N PHE A 53 -11.85 3.25 -15.55
CA PHE A 53 -13.11 3.02 -14.84
C PHE A 53 -13.61 4.35 -14.23
N GLY A 54 -14.83 4.79 -14.60
CA GLY A 54 -15.51 5.97 -14.03
C GLY A 54 -15.71 7.12 -15.02
N GLN A 55 -16.66 8.03 -14.71
CA GLN A 55 -16.86 9.26 -15.47
C GLN A 55 -15.66 10.20 -15.26
N ARG A 56 -14.95 10.56 -16.34
CA ARG A 56 -13.90 11.59 -16.27
C ARG A 56 -14.55 12.96 -16.04
N SER A 57 -14.39 13.48 -14.83
CA SER A 57 -13.60 14.70 -14.66
C SER A 57 -13.45 15.63 -15.87
N LYS A 58 -14.36 16.57 -16.19
CA LYS A 58 -14.01 17.67 -17.14
C LYS A 58 -13.07 18.70 -16.50
N LEU A 59 -13.04 18.72 -15.16
CA LEU A 59 -12.19 19.59 -14.35
C LEU A 59 -10.72 19.13 -14.39
N SER A 60 -9.80 20.08 -14.21
CA SER A 60 -8.40 19.76 -13.98
C SER A 60 -8.23 18.94 -12.70
N ILE A 61 -7.15 18.14 -12.61
CA ILE A 61 -6.88 17.30 -11.45
C ILE A 61 -6.77 18.13 -10.14
N GLN A 62 -6.27 19.36 -10.23
CA GLN A 62 -6.17 20.28 -9.10
C GLN A 62 -7.54 20.77 -8.63
N GLU A 63 -8.43 21.16 -9.56
CA GLU A 63 -9.80 21.58 -9.22
C GLU A 63 -10.61 20.43 -8.63
N GLN A 64 -10.43 19.21 -9.13
CA GLN A 64 -11.04 18.01 -8.55
C GLN A 64 -10.60 17.83 -7.10
N ARG A 65 -9.29 17.95 -6.80
CA ARG A 65 -8.76 17.85 -5.42
C ARG A 65 -9.32 18.94 -4.50
N GLN A 66 -9.44 20.18 -4.99
CA GLN A 66 -9.99 21.29 -4.22
C GLN A 66 -11.50 21.14 -3.93
N SER A 67 -12.23 20.40 -4.77
CA SER A 67 -13.66 20.12 -4.58
C SER A 67 -13.94 19.12 -3.44
N LEU A 68 -12.94 18.33 -3.04
CA LEU A 68 -13.11 17.30 -2.01
C LEU A 68 -13.38 17.92 -0.62
N PRO A 69 -14.30 17.35 0.18
CA PRO A 69 -14.65 17.91 1.50
C PRO A 69 -13.44 18.14 2.43
N ILE A 70 -12.44 17.26 2.38
CA ILE A 70 -11.25 17.35 3.23
C ILE A 70 -10.37 18.57 2.94
N TYR A 71 -10.45 19.15 1.74
CA TYR A 71 -9.63 20.29 1.36
C TYR A 71 -9.88 21.52 2.24
N LYS A 72 -11.15 21.73 2.64
CA LYS A 72 -11.55 22.83 3.54
C LYS A 72 -10.85 22.76 4.90
N LEU A 73 -10.57 21.54 5.36
CA LEU A 73 -9.96 21.26 6.67
C LEU A 73 -8.45 21.04 6.59
N LYS A 74 -7.81 21.25 5.43
CA LYS A 74 -6.37 20.97 5.22
C LYS A 74 -5.48 21.63 6.26
N LYS A 75 -5.68 22.92 6.54
CA LYS A 75 -4.85 23.68 7.49
C LYS A 75 -5.02 23.17 8.92
N GLU A 76 -6.27 22.96 9.34
CA GLU A 76 -6.59 22.43 10.66
C GLU A 76 -6.04 21.02 10.86
N LEU A 77 -6.10 20.18 9.83
CA LEU A 77 -5.56 18.82 9.86
C LEU A 77 -4.05 18.82 10.02
N VAL A 78 -3.32 19.63 9.24
CA VAL A 78 -1.85 19.71 9.35
C VAL A 78 -1.43 20.24 10.73
N GLN A 79 -2.13 21.25 11.25
CA GLN A 79 -1.90 21.77 12.60
C GLN A 79 -2.18 20.70 13.67
N ALA A 80 -3.30 19.99 13.57
CA ALA A 80 -3.65 18.93 14.51
C ALA A 80 -2.63 17.78 14.50
N VAL A 81 -2.05 17.45 13.34
CA VAL A 81 -0.96 16.45 13.25
C VAL A 81 0.33 16.98 13.89
N HIS A 82 0.62 18.27 13.79
CA HIS A 82 1.78 18.86 14.45
C HIS A 82 1.65 18.84 15.98
N ASP A 83 0.45 19.12 16.48
CA ASP A 83 0.19 19.24 17.93
C ASP A 83 -0.02 17.89 18.63
N ASN A 84 -0.29 16.81 17.89
CA ASN A 84 -0.65 15.51 18.45
C ASN A 84 0.16 14.36 17.83
N GLN A 85 0.73 13.51 18.70
CA GLN A 85 1.42 12.29 18.26
C GLN A 85 0.46 11.27 17.61
N VAL A 86 -0.81 11.25 18.03
CA VAL A 86 -1.87 10.38 17.49
C VAL A 86 -3.10 11.23 17.19
N LEU A 87 -3.58 11.14 15.95
CA LEU A 87 -4.80 11.82 15.51
C LEU A 87 -5.76 10.82 14.86
N VAL A 88 -7.03 10.86 15.30
CA VAL A 88 -8.12 10.08 14.71
C VAL A 88 -8.89 10.97 13.74
N VAL A 89 -8.90 10.60 12.46
CA VAL A 89 -9.61 11.34 11.42
C VAL A 89 -10.83 10.54 10.97
N ILE A 90 -12.02 11.13 11.14
CA ILE A 90 -13.30 10.53 10.78
C ILE A 90 -13.89 11.28 9.58
N GLY A 91 -14.49 10.56 8.64
CA GLY A 91 -15.29 11.17 7.57
C GLY A 91 -15.92 10.12 6.66
N GLU A 92 -16.87 10.54 5.83
CA GLU A 92 -17.58 9.65 4.90
C GLU A 92 -16.67 9.11 3.77
N THR A 93 -17.06 7.98 3.16
CA THR A 93 -16.37 7.46 1.97
C THR A 93 -16.45 8.48 0.83
N GLY A 94 -15.34 8.69 0.11
CA GLY A 94 -15.28 9.71 -0.94
C GLY A 94 -14.90 11.11 -0.44
N SER A 95 -14.75 11.33 0.87
CA SER A 95 -14.32 12.62 1.41
C SER A 95 -12.87 13.02 1.08
N GLY A 96 -12.06 12.09 0.55
CA GLY A 96 -10.66 12.31 0.18
C GLY A 96 -9.64 11.93 1.26
N LYS A 97 -10.03 11.23 2.35
CA LYS A 97 -9.12 10.87 3.45
C LYS A 97 -7.84 10.15 2.99
N THR A 98 -8.00 8.97 2.39
CA THR A 98 -6.86 8.09 2.04
C THR A 98 -5.96 8.67 0.95
N THR A 99 -6.54 9.45 0.03
CA THR A 99 -5.81 10.04 -1.10
C THR A 99 -5.14 11.35 -0.73
N GLN A 100 -5.82 12.25 -0.01
CA GLN A 100 -5.33 13.61 0.22
C GLN A 100 -4.52 13.78 1.51
N VAL A 101 -4.82 13.02 2.58
CA VAL A 101 -4.10 13.20 3.87
C VAL A 101 -2.61 12.93 3.71
N THR A 102 -2.23 11.85 3.02
CA THR A 102 -0.84 11.53 2.74
C THR A 102 -0.16 12.67 1.98
N GLN A 103 -0.80 13.20 0.93
CA GLN A 103 -0.27 14.32 0.14
C GLN A 103 -0.10 15.59 0.97
N TYR A 104 -1.06 15.92 1.84
CA TYR A 104 -0.93 17.11 2.71
C TYR A 104 0.22 16.98 3.71
N LEU A 105 0.50 15.77 4.19
CA LEU A 105 1.65 15.50 5.04
C LEU A 105 2.98 15.60 4.27
N VAL A 106 3.03 15.15 3.01
CA VAL A 106 4.20 15.39 2.13
C VAL A 106 4.42 16.88 1.94
N GLU A 107 3.37 17.62 1.57
CA GLU A 107 3.42 19.07 1.34
C GLU A 107 3.80 19.86 2.61
N ALA A 108 3.45 19.35 3.79
CA ALA A 108 3.84 19.93 5.08
C ALA A 108 5.28 19.58 5.51
N GLY A 109 6.01 18.77 4.73
CA GLY A 109 7.43 18.46 4.94
C GLY A 109 7.70 17.27 5.86
N TYR A 110 6.69 16.44 6.17
CA TYR A 110 6.89 15.25 7.01
C TYR A 110 7.78 14.18 6.34
N THR A 111 7.96 14.24 5.02
CA THR A 111 8.82 13.32 4.26
C THR A 111 10.30 13.70 4.25
N THR A 112 10.69 14.81 4.90
CA THR A 112 12.10 15.24 4.94
C THR A 112 13.01 14.31 5.74
N LYS A 113 12.45 13.58 6.71
CA LYS A 113 13.19 12.68 7.61
C LYS A 113 12.78 11.22 7.50
N GLY A 114 11.79 10.87 6.68
CA GLY A 114 11.31 9.49 6.55
C GLY A 114 10.19 9.35 5.52
N LYS A 115 9.60 8.14 5.45
CA LYS A 115 8.52 7.82 4.52
C LYS A 115 7.16 7.84 5.22
N ILE A 116 6.10 8.15 4.47
CA ILE A 116 4.72 8.08 4.94
C ILE A 116 4.13 6.73 4.54
N GLY A 117 3.67 5.96 5.52
CA GLY A 117 2.99 4.69 5.31
C GLY A 117 1.48 4.83 5.44
N CYS A 118 0.74 4.34 4.45
CA CYS A 118 -0.73 4.24 4.53
C CYS A 118 -1.15 2.77 4.41
N THR A 119 -1.70 2.21 5.48
CA THR A 119 -2.22 0.84 5.48
C THR A 119 -3.58 0.77 4.80
N GLN A 120 -3.80 -0.30 4.04
CA GLN A 120 -5.07 -0.61 3.39
C GLN A 120 -5.44 -2.07 3.66
N PRO A 121 -6.70 -2.37 4.05
CA PRO A 121 -7.11 -3.74 4.37
C PRO A 121 -7.16 -4.65 3.14
N ARG A 122 -7.23 -4.07 1.93
CA ARG A 122 -7.37 -4.82 0.67
C ARG A 122 -6.22 -4.52 -0.28
N ARG A 123 -5.64 -5.58 -0.88
CA ARG A 123 -4.60 -5.48 -1.93
C ARG A 123 -5.02 -4.55 -3.07
N VAL A 124 -6.24 -4.72 -3.57
CA VAL A 124 -6.78 -3.93 -4.69
C VAL A 124 -6.87 -2.45 -4.33
N ALA A 125 -7.19 -2.13 -3.07
CA ALA A 125 -7.25 -0.75 -2.59
C ALA A 125 -5.84 -0.13 -2.47
N ALA A 126 -4.85 -0.86 -1.93
CA ALA A 126 -3.47 -0.38 -1.87
C ALA A 126 -2.94 -0.02 -3.27
N THR A 127 -3.11 -0.93 -4.23
CA THR A 127 -2.64 -0.72 -5.61
C THR A 127 -3.41 0.38 -6.33
N SER A 128 -4.75 0.45 -6.20
CA SER A 128 -5.55 1.46 -6.90
C SER A 128 -5.33 2.86 -6.33
N VAL A 129 -5.24 2.99 -5.01
CA VAL A 129 -4.97 4.27 -4.36
C VAL A 129 -3.56 4.76 -4.70
N ALA A 130 -2.54 3.90 -4.64
CA ALA A 130 -1.19 4.29 -5.02
C ALA A 130 -1.10 4.79 -6.47
N LYS A 131 -1.79 4.11 -7.40
CA LYS A 131 -1.87 4.54 -8.80
C LYS A 131 -2.57 5.89 -8.96
N GLY A 132 -3.74 6.06 -8.33
CA GLY A 132 -4.47 7.34 -8.40
C GLY A 132 -3.69 8.49 -7.78
N VAL A 133 -3.00 8.24 -6.66
CA VAL A 133 -2.18 9.26 -6.00
C VAL A 133 -0.93 9.58 -6.80
N ALA A 134 -0.29 8.61 -7.46
CA ALA A 134 0.82 8.87 -8.38
C ALA A 134 0.39 9.76 -9.57
N GLU A 135 -0.80 9.50 -10.13
CA GLU A 135 -1.38 10.35 -11.19
C GLU A 135 -1.69 11.77 -10.68
N GLU A 136 -2.21 11.91 -9.46
CA GLU A 136 -2.47 13.21 -8.82
C GLU A 136 -1.19 13.98 -8.48
N PHE A 137 -0.13 13.27 -8.09
CA PHE A 137 1.18 13.83 -7.74
C PHE A 137 2.00 14.19 -9.00
N GLY A 138 1.69 13.57 -10.15
CA GLY A 138 2.40 13.77 -11.41
C GLY A 138 3.70 12.97 -11.51
N CYS A 139 3.86 11.93 -10.69
CA CYS A 139 5.04 11.06 -10.69
C CYS A 139 4.75 9.73 -11.38
N ARG A 140 5.79 8.96 -11.73
CA ARG A 140 5.56 7.57 -12.12
C ARG A 140 5.30 6.76 -10.87
N LEU A 141 4.38 5.79 -10.99
CA LEU A 141 4.20 4.80 -9.94
C LEU A 141 5.54 4.10 -9.70
N ARG A 142 5.91 3.93 -8.42
CA ARG A 142 7.17 3.37 -7.89
C ARG A 142 8.25 4.38 -7.54
N GLU A 143 8.26 5.57 -8.14
CA GLU A 143 9.18 6.67 -7.78
C GLU A 143 8.71 7.26 -6.43
N GLU A 144 8.23 8.50 -6.39
CA GLU A 144 7.81 9.19 -5.17
C GLU A 144 6.62 8.51 -4.45
N VAL A 145 5.74 7.86 -5.22
CA VAL A 145 4.55 7.15 -4.71
C VAL A 145 4.59 5.69 -5.14
N GLY A 146 4.49 4.77 -4.18
CA GLY A 146 4.54 3.33 -4.43
C GLY A 146 3.62 2.53 -3.52
N TYR A 147 3.61 1.21 -3.73
CA TYR A 147 2.90 0.28 -2.87
C TYR A 147 3.70 -0.98 -2.57
N ALA A 148 3.47 -1.57 -1.40
CA ALA A 148 3.91 -2.91 -1.08
C ALA A 148 2.75 -3.77 -0.64
N ILE A 149 2.51 -4.83 -1.40
CA ILE A 149 1.59 -5.89 -1.03
C ILE A 149 2.34 -7.21 -1.03
N ARG A 150 1.70 -8.25 -0.53
CA ARG A 150 2.35 -9.55 -0.50
C ARG A 150 2.73 -10.03 -1.91
N PHE A 151 3.98 -10.44 -2.05
CA PHE A 151 4.62 -10.92 -3.28
C PHE A 151 4.85 -9.85 -4.36
N GLU A 152 4.55 -8.59 -4.07
CA GLU A 152 4.65 -7.52 -5.05
C GLU A 152 5.00 -6.22 -4.34
N ASP A 153 6.25 -5.80 -4.51
CA ASP A 153 6.79 -4.56 -3.95
C ASP A 153 7.11 -3.63 -5.12
N CYS A 154 6.32 -2.56 -5.23
CA CYS A 154 6.41 -1.54 -6.25
C CYS A 154 6.88 -0.23 -5.59
N THR A 155 8.09 -0.27 -5.04
CA THR A 155 8.81 0.89 -4.48
C THR A 155 10.23 0.97 -5.00
N GLU A 156 10.79 2.17 -4.89
CA GLU A 156 12.20 2.52 -5.09
C GLU A 156 12.73 3.28 -3.87
N PRO A 157 14.06 3.46 -3.75
CA PRO A 157 14.65 4.15 -2.59
C PRO A 157 14.15 5.59 -2.41
N ASP A 158 13.72 6.24 -3.49
CA ASP A 158 13.16 7.59 -3.55
C ASP A 158 11.66 7.66 -3.18
N THR A 159 11.00 6.51 -2.98
CA THR A 159 9.59 6.48 -2.58
C THR A 159 9.37 7.16 -1.24
N VAL A 160 8.56 8.22 -1.22
CA VAL A 160 8.22 9.00 -0.02
C VAL A 160 6.85 8.62 0.55
N VAL A 161 5.91 8.17 -0.28
CA VAL A 161 4.60 7.67 0.15
C VAL A 161 4.44 6.21 -0.27
N LYS A 162 4.24 5.33 0.71
CA LYS A 162 4.14 3.89 0.51
C LYS A 162 2.79 3.37 1.02
N TYR A 163 1.95 2.91 0.09
CA TYR A 163 0.67 2.26 0.40
C TYR A 163 0.89 0.76 0.64
N VAL A 164 0.51 0.26 1.81
CA VAL A 164 0.81 -1.13 2.18
C VAL A 164 -0.43 -1.87 2.63
N THR A 165 -0.46 -3.19 2.48
CA THR A 165 -1.49 -3.99 3.14
C THR A 165 -1.12 -4.28 4.59
N ASP A 166 -2.11 -4.44 5.46
CA ASP A 166 -1.94 -4.72 6.90
C ASP A 166 -0.98 -5.90 7.15
N GLY A 167 -1.06 -6.94 6.31
CA GLY A 167 -0.19 -8.12 6.39
C GLY A 167 1.30 -7.86 6.15
N MET A 168 1.67 -6.73 5.53
CA MET A 168 3.08 -6.32 5.37
C MET A 168 3.65 -5.85 6.71
N ILE A 169 2.93 -4.96 7.39
CA ILE A 169 3.33 -4.40 8.69
C ILE A 169 3.22 -5.43 9.82
N LEU A 170 2.17 -6.25 9.79
CA LEU A 170 1.90 -7.23 10.85
C LEU A 170 3.08 -8.17 11.11
N ARG A 171 3.82 -8.57 10.07
CA ARG A 171 4.98 -9.48 10.21
C ARG A 171 6.07 -8.92 11.11
N GLU A 172 6.31 -7.62 11.00
CA GLU A 172 7.34 -6.93 11.76
C GLU A 172 6.85 -6.66 13.19
N ILE A 173 5.57 -6.30 13.34
CA ILE A 173 4.93 -6.18 14.67
C ILE A 173 5.01 -7.50 15.43
N LEU A 174 4.76 -8.65 14.78
CA LEU A 174 4.87 -9.96 15.45
C LEU A 174 6.29 -10.26 15.92
N THR A 175 7.30 -9.88 15.15
CA THR A 175 8.69 -9.99 15.56
C THR A 175 8.96 -9.10 16.78
N ILE A 176 8.50 -7.84 16.76
CA ILE A 176 8.65 -6.91 17.88
C ILE A 176 7.99 -7.46 19.15
N ILE A 177 6.73 -7.89 19.07
CA ILE A 177 5.99 -8.47 20.20
C ILE A 177 6.75 -9.68 20.77
N ALA A 178 7.23 -10.57 19.90
CA ALA A 178 7.98 -11.74 20.33
C ALA A 178 9.30 -11.37 21.02
N MET A 179 10.01 -10.35 20.54
CA MET A 179 11.23 -9.85 21.17
C MET A 179 10.95 -9.23 22.53
N ILE A 180 9.91 -8.39 22.65
CA ILE A 180 9.51 -7.76 23.91
C ILE A 180 9.19 -8.82 24.98
N GLN A 181 8.46 -9.87 24.61
CA GLN A 181 8.07 -10.93 25.53
C GLN A 181 9.26 -11.69 26.14
N THR A 182 10.42 -11.67 25.49
CA THR A 182 11.63 -12.34 26.00
C THR A 182 12.41 -11.54 27.03
N GLY A 183 12.06 -10.27 27.23
CA GLY A 183 12.73 -9.37 28.17
C GLY A 183 14.08 -8.86 27.63
N ASN A 184 15.05 -8.68 28.53
CA ASN A 184 16.33 -8.10 28.16
C ASN A 184 17.15 -9.04 27.25
N ILE A 185 17.43 -8.57 26.04
CA ILE A 185 18.13 -9.32 24.99
C ILE A 185 19.64 -9.01 25.00
N PHE A 186 20.04 -7.85 25.50
CA PHE A 186 21.44 -7.45 25.58
C PHE A 186 22.06 -7.93 26.89
N TYR A 187 23.34 -8.28 26.86
CA TYR A 187 24.12 -8.54 28.07
C TYR A 187 25.45 -7.81 28.01
N ARG A 188 25.93 -7.33 29.16
CA ARG A 188 27.12 -6.48 29.24
C ARG A 188 28.14 -7.09 30.23
N PRO A 189 29.09 -7.91 29.75
CA PRO A 189 30.13 -8.48 30.62
C PRO A 189 31.01 -7.39 31.21
N HIS A 190 31.35 -7.50 32.51
CA HIS A 190 32.16 -6.49 33.22
C HIS A 190 33.50 -6.20 32.52
N GLU A 191 34.17 -7.23 32.00
CA GLU A 191 35.47 -7.10 31.33
C GLU A 191 35.40 -6.47 29.93
N LYS A 192 34.22 -6.47 29.30
CA LYS A 192 34.04 -6.04 27.90
C LYS A 192 32.97 -4.96 27.75
N GLN A 193 32.72 -4.19 28.80
CA GLN A 193 31.70 -3.13 28.81
C GLN A 193 31.87 -2.14 27.66
N ALA A 194 33.08 -1.61 27.48
CA ALA A 194 33.38 -0.65 26.40
C ALA A 194 33.15 -1.25 25.00
N GLN A 195 33.45 -2.53 24.80
CA GLN A 195 33.22 -3.21 23.51
C GLN A 195 31.72 -3.44 23.25
N ALA A 196 30.95 -3.73 24.29
CA ALA A 196 29.51 -3.89 24.19
C ALA A 196 28.82 -2.55 23.84
N ASP A 197 29.24 -1.45 24.47
CA ASP A 197 28.69 -0.12 24.20
C ASP A 197 29.07 0.36 22.79
N GLN A 198 30.31 0.12 22.36
CA GLN A 198 30.76 0.45 21.01
C GLN A 198 30.06 -0.38 19.92
N LYS A 199 29.50 -1.55 20.29
CA LYS A 199 28.69 -2.39 19.42
C LYS A 199 27.19 -2.11 19.50
N ALA A 200 26.78 -0.96 20.04
CA ALA A 200 25.42 -0.41 19.91
C ALA A 200 25.05 -0.03 18.46
N LYS A 201 25.57 -0.74 17.45
CA LYS A 201 25.30 -0.57 16.02
C LYS A 201 23.82 -0.78 15.66
N PHE A 202 23.09 -1.48 16.52
CA PHE A 202 21.67 -1.75 16.33
C PHE A 202 20.77 -0.71 16.98
N PHE A 203 21.32 0.24 17.74
CA PHE A 203 20.54 1.29 18.37
C PHE A 203 19.96 2.20 17.30
N GLN A 204 18.63 2.17 17.19
CA GLN A 204 17.86 3.03 16.31
C GLN A 204 17.38 4.24 17.12
N PRO A 205 17.71 5.49 16.72
CA PRO A 205 17.26 6.68 17.43
C PRO A 205 15.73 6.84 17.42
N GLU A 206 15.05 6.18 16.49
CA GLU A 206 13.60 6.16 16.36
C GLU A 206 12.91 5.28 17.43
N GLY A 207 13.64 4.40 18.12
CA GLY A 207 13.17 3.75 19.35
C GLY A 207 13.64 2.31 19.61
N ASP A 208 13.40 1.86 20.84
CA ASP A 208 13.80 0.53 21.33
C ASP A 208 13.13 -0.61 20.56
N HIS A 209 11.86 -0.47 20.19
CA HIS A 209 11.14 -1.51 19.45
C HIS A 209 11.76 -1.81 18.07
N LEU A 210 12.27 -0.78 17.40
CA LEU A 210 12.97 -0.94 16.12
C LEU A 210 14.38 -1.48 16.30
N THR A 211 15.05 -1.08 17.38
CA THR A 211 16.32 -1.70 17.79
C THR A 211 16.14 -3.22 17.95
N LEU A 212 15.05 -3.66 18.61
CA LEU A 212 14.74 -5.08 18.77
C LEU A 212 14.48 -5.78 17.42
N LEU A 213 13.74 -5.13 16.53
CA LEU A 213 13.49 -5.65 15.18
C LEU A 213 14.78 -5.79 14.38
N ALA A 214 15.64 -4.77 14.39
CA ALA A 214 16.93 -4.75 13.69
C ALA A 214 17.85 -5.88 14.17
N VAL A 215 17.90 -6.12 15.49
CA VAL A 215 18.66 -7.24 16.07
C VAL A 215 18.13 -8.59 15.58
N TYR A 216 16.80 -8.79 15.58
CA TYR A 216 16.21 -10.05 15.13
C TYR A 216 16.47 -10.29 13.64
N GLU A 217 16.29 -9.28 12.79
CA GLU A 217 16.55 -9.40 11.34
C GLU A 217 18.03 -9.64 11.05
N ALA A 218 18.95 -8.98 11.76
CA ALA A 218 20.37 -9.22 11.63
C ALA A 218 20.76 -10.66 12.07
N TRP A 219 20.15 -11.17 13.14
CA TRP A 219 20.34 -12.55 13.57
C TRP A 219 19.79 -13.56 12.55
N LYS A 220 18.61 -13.28 11.99
CA LYS A 220 17.99 -14.08 10.92
C LYS A 220 18.86 -14.12 9.67
N ALA A 221 19.39 -12.97 9.23
CA ALA A 221 20.30 -12.88 8.09
C ALA A 221 21.60 -13.67 8.30
N ASN A 222 22.04 -13.83 9.56
CA ASN A 222 23.18 -14.65 9.96
C ASN A 222 22.78 -16.10 10.30
N ASN A 223 21.73 -16.63 9.67
CA ASN A 223 21.28 -18.02 9.79
C ASN A 223 21.01 -18.47 11.24
N PHE A 224 20.52 -17.57 12.08
CA PHE A 224 20.24 -17.85 13.49
C PHE A 224 21.47 -18.33 14.29
N SER A 225 22.66 -17.87 13.90
CA SER A 225 23.95 -18.29 14.47
C SER A 225 24.08 -17.95 15.97
N GLY A 226 24.48 -18.94 16.77
CA GLY A 226 24.83 -18.76 18.18
C GLY A 226 26.13 -17.97 18.39
N PRO A 227 27.22 -18.26 17.65
CA PRO A 227 28.44 -17.46 17.66
C PRO A 227 28.19 -15.97 17.36
N TRP A 228 27.33 -15.67 16.39
CA TRP A 228 26.96 -14.29 16.07
C TRP A 228 26.36 -13.55 17.28
N CYS A 229 25.53 -14.23 18.08
CA CYS A 229 24.95 -13.64 19.29
C CYS A 229 26.04 -13.27 20.30
N PHE A 230 27.05 -14.13 20.49
CA PHE A 230 28.16 -13.87 21.40
C PHE A 230 29.01 -12.68 20.94
N GLU A 231 29.29 -12.60 19.64
CA GLU A 231 30.05 -11.50 19.06
C GLU A 231 29.32 -10.15 19.18
N ASN A 232 27.99 -10.15 19.14
CA ASN A 232 27.16 -8.96 19.20
C ASN A 232 26.58 -8.67 20.59
N PHE A 233 27.03 -9.37 21.63
CA PHE A 233 26.57 -9.19 23.03
C PHE A 233 25.05 -9.37 23.20
N VAL A 234 24.48 -10.30 22.45
CA VAL A 234 23.06 -10.66 22.46
C VAL A 234 22.87 -12.05 23.06
N GLN A 235 21.82 -12.21 23.88
CA GLN A 235 21.50 -13.47 24.51
C GLN A 235 20.85 -14.45 23.52
N SER A 236 21.60 -15.50 23.12
CA SER A 236 21.09 -16.51 22.16
C SER A 236 19.84 -17.25 22.67
N ARG A 237 19.71 -17.48 23.98
CA ARG A 237 18.52 -18.14 24.55
C ARG A 237 17.26 -17.28 24.40
N SER A 238 17.37 -15.98 24.64
CA SER A 238 16.28 -15.02 24.48
C SER A 238 15.84 -14.94 23.03
N LEU A 239 16.76 -14.84 22.07
CA LEU A 239 16.42 -14.84 20.64
C LEU A 239 15.73 -16.14 20.17
N ARG A 240 16.19 -17.31 20.65
CA ARG A 240 15.51 -18.58 20.35
C ARG A 240 14.10 -18.62 20.92
N ARG A 241 13.92 -18.15 22.16
CA ARG A 241 12.59 -18.00 22.76
C ARG A 241 11.70 -17.05 21.97
N ALA A 242 12.24 -15.94 21.47
CA ALA A 242 11.49 -15.00 20.63
C ALA A 242 11.07 -15.68 19.32
N GLN A 243 11.95 -16.48 18.72
CA GLN A 243 11.60 -17.27 17.53
C GLN A 243 10.43 -18.24 17.80
N ASP A 244 10.43 -18.92 18.95
CA ASP A 244 9.37 -19.85 19.34
C ASP A 244 8.04 -19.12 19.62
N VAL A 245 8.08 -18.00 20.35
CA VAL A 245 6.90 -17.15 20.57
C VAL A 245 6.35 -16.65 19.24
N ARG A 246 7.21 -16.18 18.33
CA ARG A 246 6.79 -15.72 17.00
C ARG A 246 6.13 -16.84 16.20
N LYS A 247 6.66 -18.07 16.24
CA LYS A 247 6.03 -19.25 15.59
C LYS A 247 4.65 -19.54 16.18
N GLN A 248 4.48 -19.45 17.49
CA GLN A 248 3.19 -19.63 18.15
C GLN A 248 2.19 -18.55 17.73
N LEU A 249 2.61 -17.27 17.72
CA LEU A 249 1.77 -16.16 17.30
C LEU A 249 1.30 -16.31 15.84
N LEU A 250 2.20 -16.69 14.94
CA LEU A 250 1.83 -17.00 13.55
C LEU A 250 0.79 -18.13 13.48
N SER A 251 0.97 -19.20 14.25
CA SER A 251 0.02 -20.31 14.29
C SER A 251 -1.35 -19.91 14.84
N ILE A 252 -1.41 -19.00 15.82
CA ILE A 252 -2.68 -18.48 16.36
C ILE A 252 -3.39 -17.65 15.29
N ILE A 253 -2.67 -16.76 14.61
CA ILE A 253 -3.25 -15.90 13.58
C ILE A 253 -3.78 -16.73 12.40
N ASP A 254 -3.06 -17.77 11.99
CA ASP A 254 -3.51 -18.70 10.96
C ASP A 254 -4.81 -19.42 11.36
N ARG A 255 -4.99 -19.74 12.64
CA ARG A 255 -6.23 -20.37 13.16
C ARG A 255 -7.40 -19.39 13.26
N CYS A 256 -7.15 -18.12 13.56
CA CYS A 256 -8.18 -17.08 13.72
C CYS A 256 -8.76 -16.56 12.38
N GLN A 257 -8.75 -17.35 11.31
CA GLN A 257 -9.33 -17.03 9.98
C GLN A 257 -8.70 -15.84 9.25
N MET A 258 -7.37 -15.76 9.22
CA MET A 258 -6.66 -15.07 8.12
C MET A 258 -5.96 -16.09 7.20
N PRO A 259 -6.72 -16.96 6.50
CA PRO A 259 -6.13 -18.02 5.70
C PRO A 259 -5.27 -17.43 4.58
N GLY A 260 -3.99 -17.78 4.59
CA GLY A 260 -3.06 -17.43 3.53
C GLY A 260 -2.57 -15.99 3.58
N VAL A 261 -2.26 -15.41 4.76
CA VAL A 261 -1.60 -14.10 4.92
C VAL A 261 -0.05 -14.20 5.07
N PHE A 262 0.50 -15.38 5.37
CA PHE A 262 1.94 -15.53 5.68
C PHE A 262 2.66 -16.63 4.87
N LYS A 263 3.13 -16.32 3.66
CA LYS A 263 4.33 -16.98 3.09
C LYS A 263 5.42 -15.94 3.06
N GLU A 264 6.60 -16.31 3.51
CA GLU A 264 7.78 -15.45 3.50
C GLU A 264 8.04 -14.96 2.07
N SER A 265 8.06 -13.65 1.93
CA SER A 265 8.55 -12.95 0.75
C SER A 265 9.63 -12.02 1.28
N PRO A 266 10.77 -11.87 0.60
CA PRO A 266 11.76 -10.87 0.97
C PRO A 266 11.09 -9.50 0.85
N ILE A 267 10.76 -8.91 1.99
CA ILE A 267 10.35 -7.52 2.05
C ILE A 267 11.66 -6.75 1.90
N LYS A 268 11.77 -5.91 0.86
CA LYS A 268 12.99 -5.12 0.65
C LYS A 268 13.07 -3.94 1.61
N ASP A 269 11.92 -3.47 2.11
CA ASP A 269 11.83 -2.28 2.95
C ASP A 269 11.05 -2.54 4.24
N SER A 270 11.72 -2.45 5.40
CA SER A 270 11.15 -2.68 6.74
C SER A 270 10.40 -1.43 7.27
N LEU A 271 9.54 -1.59 8.28
CA LEU A 271 9.01 -0.53 9.18
C LEU A 271 10.06 0.52 9.56
N MET A 272 11.34 0.14 9.60
CA MET A 272 12.45 1.05 9.84
C MET A 272 12.47 2.27 8.90
N GLU A 273 11.97 2.19 7.66
CA GLU A 273 11.95 3.34 6.74
C GLU A 273 10.77 4.31 6.96
N PHE A 274 9.73 3.86 7.67
CA PHE A 274 8.51 4.63 7.89
C PHE A 274 8.61 5.59 9.10
N LEU A 275 9.67 5.47 9.91
CA LEU A 275 9.70 6.01 11.28
C LEU A 275 10.44 7.34 11.46
N GLY A 276 10.59 8.11 10.38
CA GLY A 276 11.01 9.51 10.44
C GLY A 276 9.87 10.54 10.52
N CYS A 277 8.61 10.11 10.38
CA CYS A 277 7.45 11.01 10.42
C CYS A 277 6.95 11.20 11.86
N GLN A 278 6.86 12.45 12.35
CA GLN A 278 6.47 12.79 13.72
C GLN A 278 4.97 12.59 14.07
N GLY A 279 4.25 11.67 13.44
CA GLY A 279 2.84 11.46 13.77
C GLY A 279 2.23 10.23 13.12
N THR A 280 1.34 9.56 13.84
CA THR A 280 0.51 8.47 13.29
C THR A 280 -0.90 9.00 13.06
N VAL A 281 -1.33 9.02 11.80
CA VAL A 281 -2.70 9.42 11.43
C VAL A 281 -3.50 8.17 11.09
N THR A 282 -4.44 7.83 11.96
CA THR A 282 -5.35 6.70 11.73
C THR A 282 -6.59 7.21 11.01
N LEU A 283 -6.78 6.78 9.77
CA LEU A 283 -7.93 7.13 8.94
C LEU A 283 -9.05 6.11 9.16
N LEU A 284 -10.14 6.51 9.82
CA LEU A 284 -11.34 5.68 9.95
C LEU A 284 -12.36 6.06 8.87
N GLY A 285 -12.71 5.09 8.02
CA GLY A 285 -13.84 5.19 7.10
C GLY A 285 -15.09 4.57 7.73
N SER A 286 -16.23 5.25 7.63
CA SER A 286 -17.53 4.82 8.20
C SER A 286 -18.05 3.46 7.70
N SER A 287 -17.36 2.78 6.78
CA SER A 287 -17.68 1.41 6.36
C SER A 287 -17.27 0.32 7.36
N ALA A 288 -16.55 0.67 8.44
CA ALA A 288 -16.18 -0.26 9.52
C ALA A 288 -17.15 -0.24 10.72
N CYS A 289 -18.17 0.64 10.74
CA CYS A 289 -19.22 0.67 11.76
C CYS A 289 -20.52 0.04 11.26
N ALA A 290 -20.46 -1.22 10.82
CA ALA A 290 -21.64 -2.05 10.60
C ALA A 290 -21.34 -3.42 11.21
N ASN A 291 -21.76 -3.57 12.47
CA ASN A 291 -21.80 -4.75 13.34
C ASN A 291 -20.97 -4.58 14.63
N VAL A 292 -21.53 -3.76 15.54
CA VAL A 292 -21.55 -4.06 16.98
C VAL A 292 -23.02 -4.07 17.37
#